data_AF-A0A946MWZ3-F1
#
_entry.id   AF-A0A946MWZ3-F1
#
_cell.length_a   1.000
_cell.length_b   1.000
_cell.length_c   1.000
_cell.angle_alpha   90.00
_cell.angle_beta   90.00
_cell.angle_gamma   90.00
#
_symmetry.space_group_name_H-M   'P 1'
#
loop_
_entity.id
_entity.type
_entity.pdbx_description
1 polymer ?
#
loop_
_entity_poly.entity_id
_entity_poly.type
_entity_poly.pdbx_seq_one_letter_code
_entity_poly.pdbx_strand_id
1 'polypeptide(L)'
;YGTVEDIRTKHFRHHVENDDVVWFDYEAFFKRHPLVYRVTIFLEWCYIPAHCILMHAIMVFTGFIIPERRNQLPRNVTVILIRGGLLLTLALLNPLAFMGYLIAYMLMIIVLRFVDGLEHDYPYRTNLFTDEVSENKGDLVWEQEHTFSPILSWRYEWVNWLILNFGYHNAHHAKPTTPWFDLPTLHRERFGENPDTVIRLWPQLVMYHRYRRYRIFHDAPGLKDVSGKDFLRAAQSAQLTGGNAASFLTSF
;
A
#
# COMPACT_ATOMS: atom_id res chain seq x y z
N TYR A 1 12.77 -6.90 -7.74
CA TYR A 1 13.56 -7.79 -6.87
C TYR A 1 12.94 -9.16 -6.82
N GLY A 2 11.63 -9.29 -6.56
CA GLY A 2 10.81 -10.47 -6.88
C GLY A 2 10.39 -10.55 -8.36
N THR A 3 9.86 -11.69 -8.79
CA THR A 3 9.45 -11.98 -10.17
C THR A 3 8.07 -11.41 -10.48
N VAL A 4 7.68 -11.39 -11.76
CA VAL A 4 6.30 -11.04 -12.14
C VAL A 4 5.31 -12.04 -11.54
N GLU A 5 5.69 -13.32 -11.48
CA GLU A 5 4.89 -14.37 -10.88
C GLU A 5 4.62 -14.13 -9.39
N ASP A 6 5.62 -13.62 -8.66
CA ASP A 6 5.46 -13.31 -7.25
C ASP A 6 4.44 -12.17 -7.03
N ILE A 7 4.51 -11.12 -7.85
CA ILE A 7 3.56 -9.99 -7.81
C ILE A 7 2.17 -10.51 -8.11
N ARG A 8 2.05 -11.29 -9.19
CA ARG A 8 0.81 -11.89 -9.65
C ARG A 8 0.19 -12.75 -8.55
N THR A 9 0.95 -13.69 -8.00
CA THR A 9 0.48 -14.62 -6.96
C THR A 9 -0.03 -13.86 -5.75
N LYS A 10 0.73 -12.90 -5.24
CA LYS A 10 0.29 -12.09 -4.09
C LYS A 10 -0.98 -11.31 -4.40
N HIS A 11 -1.03 -10.64 -5.55
CA HIS A 11 -2.19 -9.86 -5.96
C HIS A 11 -3.45 -10.73 -6.14
N PHE A 12 -3.30 -11.91 -6.74
CA PHE A 12 -4.41 -12.86 -6.85
C PHE A 12 -4.84 -13.40 -5.48
N ARG A 13 -3.91 -13.68 -4.56
CA ARG A 13 -4.28 -14.08 -3.19
C ARG A 13 -5.06 -12.98 -2.50
N HIS A 14 -4.68 -11.72 -2.64
CA HIS A 14 -5.43 -10.60 -2.09
C HIS A 14 -6.90 -10.55 -2.58
N HIS A 15 -7.14 -10.72 -3.89
CA HIS A 15 -8.49 -10.79 -4.45
C HIS A 15 -9.25 -12.08 -4.11
N VAL A 16 -8.57 -13.22 -4.07
CA VAL A 16 -9.23 -14.53 -3.85
C VAL A 16 -9.50 -14.76 -2.37
N GLU A 17 -8.56 -14.43 -1.52
CA GLU A 17 -8.62 -14.62 -0.07
C GLU A 17 -9.27 -13.44 0.65
N ASN A 18 -9.49 -12.31 -0.03
CA ASN A 18 -10.08 -11.11 0.56
C ASN A 18 -9.30 -10.67 1.81
N ASP A 19 -7.98 -10.52 1.65
CA ASP A 19 -7.04 -10.41 2.76
C ASP A 19 -5.73 -9.71 2.38
N ASP A 20 -5.12 -9.00 3.33
CA ASP A 20 -3.77 -8.44 3.17
C ASP A 20 -2.72 -9.47 3.59
N VAL A 21 -2.45 -10.40 2.66
CA VAL A 21 -1.48 -11.47 2.81
C VAL A 21 -0.05 -10.94 2.71
N VAL A 22 0.71 -11.06 3.80
CA VAL A 22 2.09 -10.58 3.91
C VAL A 22 3.01 -11.61 4.57
N TRP A 23 4.33 -11.37 4.52
CA TRP A 23 5.31 -12.19 5.22
C TRP A 23 5.79 -11.58 6.53
N PHE A 24 5.94 -10.25 6.57
CA PHE A 24 6.61 -9.58 7.68
C PHE A 24 5.63 -9.01 8.71
N ASP A 25 5.73 -9.49 9.94
CA ASP A 25 5.07 -8.89 11.11
C ASP A 25 5.85 -7.64 11.58
N TYR A 26 5.54 -6.49 10.98
CA TYR A 26 6.19 -5.23 11.36
C TYR A 26 5.81 -4.81 12.79
N GLU A 27 4.62 -5.14 13.29
CA GLU A 27 4.20 -4.77 14.63
C GLU A 27 5.04 -5.49 15.68
N ALA A 28 5.19 -6.81 15.56
CA ALA A 28 6.03 -7.59 16.44
C ALA A 28 7.50 -7.18 16.33
N PHE A 29 7.97 -6.76 15.15
CA PHE A 29 9.30 -6.19 14.99
C PHE A 29 9.45 -4.89 15.79
N PHE A 30 8.53 -3.92 15.64
CA PHE A 30 8.62 -2.64 16.36
C PHE A 30 8.44 -2.78 17.87
N LYS A 31 7.58 -3.71 18.33
CA LYS A 31 7.44 -4.07 19.76
C LYS A 31 8.76 -4.60 20.34
N ARG A 32 9.51 -5.42 19.58
CA ARG A 32 10.83 -5.95 19.98
C ARG A 32 11.98 -4.95 19.83
N HIS A 33 11.84 -3.94 18.98
CA HIS A 33 12.88 -2.95 18.71
C HIS A 33 12.41 -1.50 18.98
N PRO A 34 12.20 -1.10 20.25
CA PRO A 34 11.62 0.20 20.60
C PRO A 34 12.40 1.42 20.09
N LEU A 35 13.74 1.33 19.99
CA LEU A 35 14.55 2.41 19.43
C LEU A 35 14.26 2.63 17.95
N VAL A 36 14.17 1.53 17.18
CA VAL A 36 13.84 1.59 15.75
C VAL A 36 12.45 2.19 15.58
N TYR A 37 11.48 1.76 16.39
CA TYR A 37 10.14 2.35 16.39
C TYR A 37 10.16 3.86 16.64
N ARG A 38 10.86 4.34 17.68
CA ARG A 38 10.93 5.78 17.99
C ARG A 38 11.55 6.59 16.85
N VAL A 39 12.62 6.09 16.23
CA VAL A 39 13.25 6.73 15.07
C VAL A 39 12.29 6.76 13.88
N THR A 40 11.61 5.64 13.59
CA THR A 40 10.60 5.57 12.54
C THR A 40 9.51 6.61 12.77
N ILE A 41 8.92 6.68 13.97
CA ILE A 41 7.87 7.66 14.29
C ILE A 41 8.37 9.11 14.17
N PHE A 42 9.60 9.39 14.56
CA PHE A 42 10.19 10.71 14.38
C PHE A 42 10.33 11.08 12.90
N LEU A 43 10.80 10.15 12.06
CA LEU A 43 10.91 10.36 10.61
C LEU A 43 9.52 10.52 9.97
N GLU A 44 8.54 9.70 10.37
CA GLU A 44 7.15 9.80 9.95
C GLU A 44 6.54 11.17 10.31
N TRP A 45 6.88 11.71 11.48
CA TRP A 45 6.51 13.07 11.87
C TRP A 45 7.06 14.12 10.89
N CYS A 46 8.31 13.94 10.44
CA CYS A 46 8.99 14.75 9.42
C CYS A 46 8.55 14.46 7.98
N TYR A 47 7.46 13.72 7.75
CA TYR A 47 6.98 13.31 6.42
C TYR A 47 7.95 12.43 5.63
N ILE A 48 8.90 11.79 6.30
CA ILE A 48 9.72 10.74 5.71
C ILE A 48 8.99 9.43 5.98
N PRO A 49 8.51 8.69 4.95
CA PRO A 49 7.72 7.47 5.12
C PRO A 49 8.60 6.29 5.54
N ALA A 50 9.23 6.40 6.70
CA ALA A 50 10.26 5.49 7.18
C ALA A 50 9.75 4.06 7.37
N HIS A 51 8.50 3.87 7.77
CA HIS A 51 7.89 2.54 7.85
C HIS A 51 7.87 1.89 6.47
N CYS A 52 7.39 2.61 5.46
CA CYS A 52 7.33 2.13 4.08
C CYS A 52 8.73 1.91 3.48
N ILE A 53 9.71 2.76 3.81
CA ILE A 53 11.10 2.56 3.39
C ILE A 53 11.68 1.28 3.99
N LEU A 54 11.38 0.99 5.28
CA LEU A 54 11.78 -0.27 5.92
C LEU A 54 11.17 -1.48 5.21
N MET A 55 9.86 -1.46 4.94
CA MET A 55 9.17 -2.54 4.21
C MET A 55 9.74 -2.71 2.80
N HIS A 56 10.02 -1.61 2.11
CA HIS A 56 10.64 -1.65 0.78
C HIS A 56 12.09 -2.15 0.81
N ALA A 57 12.83 -1.89 1.89
CA ALA A 57 14.17 -2.44 2.07
C ALA A 57 14.10 -3.97 2.21
N ILE A 58 13.13 -4.51 2.97
CA ILE A 58 12.90 -5.96 3.02
C ILE A 58 12.66 -6.51 1.61
N MET A 59 11.79 -5.84 0.83
CA MET A 59 11.49 -6.18 -0.56
C MET A 59 12.73 -6.17 -1.48
N VAL A 60 13.64 -5.22 -1.29
CA VAL A 60 14.91 -5.14 -2.02
C VAL A 60 15.81 -6.33 -1.69
N PHE A 61 15.84 -6.79 -0.44
CA PHE A 61 16.73 -7.86 0.06
C PHE A 61 16.01 -9.19 0.31
N THR A 62 14.89 -9.44 -0.37
CA THR A 62 14.02 -10.60 -0.12
C THR A 62 14.75 -11.93 -0.13
N GLY A 63 15.63 -12.17 -1.10
CA GLY A 63 16.36 -13.43 -1.20
C GLY A 63 17.28 -13.70 0.00
N PHE A 64 17.70 -12.65 0.71
CA PHE A 64 18.54 -12.75 1.90
C PHE A 64 17.74 -12.90 3.19
N ILE A 65 16.57 -12.25 3.26
CA ILE A 65 15.77 -12.15 4.49
C ILE A 65 14.75 -13.29 4.59
N ILE A 66 14.13 -13.66 3.47
CA ILE A 66 12.98 -14.56 3.40
C ILE A 66 13.46 -15.96 2.98
N PRO A 67 13.40 -16.97 3.87
CA PRO A 67 13.89 -18.32 3.58
C PRO A 67 13.33 -18.93 2.30
N GLU A 68 12.03 -18.74 2.05
CA GLU A 68 11.29 -19.28 0.91
C GLU A 68 11.72 -18.67 -0.43
N ARG A 69 12.44 -17.54 -0.40
CA ARG A 69 12.92 -16.82 -1.59
C ARG A 69 14.42 -16.97 -1.85
N ARG A 70 15.12 -17.84 -1.10
CA ARG A 70 16.58 -18.05 -1.26
C ARG A 70 16.97 -18.51 -2.67
N ASN A 71 16.08 -19.23 -3.36
CA ASN A 71 16.29 -19.60 -4.77
C ASN A 71 16.41 -18.39 -5.71
N GLN A 72 15.88 -17.22 -5.32
CA GLN A 72 15.95 -15.97 -6.09
C GLN A 72 17.21 -15.14 -5.78
N LEU A 73 18.08 -15.58 -4.87
CA LEU A 73 19.30 -14.85 -4.49
C LEU A 73 20.15 -14.37 -5.68
N PRO A 74 20.46 -15.19 -6.70
CA PRO A 74 21.26 -14.72 -7.84
C PRO A 74 20.61 -13.54 -8.57
N ARG A 75 19.29 -13.60 -8.78
CA ARG A 75 18.52 -12.52 -9.40
C ARG A 75 18.48 -11.28 -8.50
N ASN A 76 18.29 -11.47 -7.20
CA ASN A 76 18.25 -10.40 -6.22
C ASN A 76 19.59 -9.63 -6.19
N VAL A 77 20.71 -10.35 -6.09
CA VAL A 77 22.08 -9.80 -6.19
C VAL A 77 22.27 -9.06 -7.50
N THR A 78 21.92 -9.68 -8.63
CA THR A 78 22.10 -9.07 -9.96
C THR A 78 21.36 -7.72 -10.06
N VAL A 79 20.10 -7.67 -9.63
CA VAL A 79 19.31 -6.43 -9.67
C VAL A 79 19.85 -5.37 -8.72
N ILE A 80 20.30 -5.76 -7.50
CA ILE A 80 20.94 -4.85 -6.54
C ILE A 80 22.21 -4.26 -7.13
N LEU A 81 23.09 -5.07 -7.72
CA LEU A 81 24.35 -4.61 -8.31
C LEU A 81 24.12 -3.68 -9.50
N ILE A 82 23.17 -4.01 -10.39
CA ILE A 82 22.84 -3.15 -11.54
C ILE A 82 22.27 -1.81 -11.06
N ARG A 83 21.20 -1.84 -10.24
CA ARG A 83 20.54 -0.60 -9.78
C ARG A 83 21.45 0.23 -8.87
N GLY A 84 22.15 -0.42 -7.95
CA GLY A 84 23.10 0.22 -7.04
C GLY A 84 24.30 0.79 -7.79
N GLY A 85 24.85 0.08 -8.77
CA GLY A 85 25.94 0.56 -9.62
C GLY A 85 25.54 1.78 -10.45
N LEU A 86 24.34 1.76 -11.05
CA LEU A 86 23.80 2.92 -11.77
C LEU A 86 23.59 4.12 -10.83
N LEU A 87 23.04 3.89 -9.64
CA LEU A 87 22.80 4.96 -8.67
C LEU A 87 24.11 5.54 -8.11
N LEU A 88 25.11 4.69 -7.85
CA LEU A 88 26.46 5.10 -7.44
C LEU A 88 27.13 5.91 -8.54
N THR A 89 27.03 5.46 -9.80
CA THR A 89 27.56 6.19 -10.95
C THR A 89 26.89 7.57 -11.06
N LEU A 90 25.58 7.66 -10.88
CA LEU A 90 24.85 8.93 -10.85
C LEU A 90 25.34 9.85 -9.72
N ALA A 91 25.53 9.31 -8.52
CA ALA A 91 26.03 10.06 -7.37
C ALA A 91 27.45 10.61 -7.59
N LEU A 92 28.32 9.82 -8.23
CA LEU A 92 29.70 10.22 -8.54
C LEU A 92 29.78 11.25 -9.67
N LEU A 93 28.95 11.11 -10.71
CA LEU A 93 28.95 12.02 -11.86
C LEU A 93 28.20 13.32 -11.61
N ASN A 94 27.08 13.26 -10.89
CA ASN A 94 26.25 14.43 -10.59
C ASN A 94 25.49 14.25 -9.25
N PRO A 95 26.07 14.72 -8.14
CA PRO A 95 25.43 14.63 -6.82
C PRO A 95 24.06 15.32 -6.74
N LEU A 96 23.83 16.40 -7.50
CA LEU A 96 22.53 17.09 -7.52
C LEU A 96 21.47 16.23 -8.20
N ALA A 97 21.81 15.56 -9.30
CA ALA A 97 20.91 14.63 -9.97
C ALA A 97 20.57 13.42 -9.06
N PHE A 98 21.55 12.92 -8.31
CA PHE A 98 21.33 11.89 -7.30
C PHE A 98 20.36 12.36 -6.20
N MET A 99 20.53 13.57 -5.66
CA MET A 99 19.58 14.13 -4.69
C MET A 99 18.17 14.28 -5.28
N GLY A 100 18.05 14.72 -6.53
CA GLY A 100 16.78 14.77 -7.25
C GLY A 100 16.11 13.41 -7.37
N TYR A 101 16.88 12.36 -7.66
CA TYR A 101 16.40 10.98 -7.68
C TYR A 101 15.87 10.53 -6.32
N LEU A 102 16.60 10.83 -5.22
CA LEU A 102 16.15 10.47 -3.87
C LEU A 102 14.83 11.16 -3.51
N ILE A 103 14.67 12.45 -3.87
CA ILE A 103 13.42 13.20 -3.64
C ILE A 103 12.28 12.58 -4.45
N ALA A 104 12.49 12.33 -5.74
CA ALA A 104 11.47 11.71 -6.60
C ALA A 104 11.04 10.34 -6.08
N TYR A 105 11.99 9.53 -5.61
CA TYR A 105 11.73 8.21 -5.06
C TYR A 105 10.97 8.28 -3.72
N MET A 106 11.30 9.23 -2.83
CA MET A 106 10.52 9.47 -1.63
C MET A 106 9.08 9.90 -1.95
N LEU A 107 8.90 10.80 -2.92
CA LEU A 107 7.57 11.22 -3.37
C LEU A 107 6.77 10.04 -3.92
N MET A 108 7.39 9.17 -4.72
CA MET A 108 6.77 7.94 -5.20
C MET A 108 6.29 7.04 -4.03
N ILE A 109 7.13 6.81 -3.01
CA ILE A 109 6.71 6.02 -1.83
C ILE A 109 5.56 6.70 -1.09
N ILE A 110 5.59 8.02 -0.93
CA ILE A 110 4.51 8.80 -0.29
C ILE A 110 3.19 8.60 -1.05
N VAL A 111 3.22 8.69 -2.38
CA VAL A 111 2.04 8.51 -3.25
C VAL A 111 1.51 7.08 -3.16
N LEU A 112 2.38 6.06 -3.30
CA LEU A 112 1.96 4.66 -3.17
C LEU A 112 1.31 4.40 -1.80
N ARG A 113 1.91 4.93 -0.74
CA ARG A 113 1.36 4.82 0.61
C ARG A 113 0.02 5.53 0.77
N PHE A 114 -0.11 6.70 0.15
CA PHE A 114 -1.30 7.52 0.25
C PHE A 114 -2.50 6.83 -0.39
N VAL A 115 -2.30 6.28 -1.59
CA VAL A 115 -3.36 5.64 -2.39
C VAL A 115 -3.84 4.33 -1.75
N ASP A 116 -2.90 3.44 -1.41
CA ASP A 116 -3.17 2.10 -0.85
C ASP A 116 -3.77 2.15 0.58
N GLY A 117 -3.57 3.25 1.30
CA GLY A 117 -3.88 3.34 2.73
C GLY A 117 -5.38 3.33 3.07
N LEU A 118 -6.31 3.32 2.12
CA LEU A 118 -7.74 3.39 2.40
C LEU A 118 -8.58 2.48 1.50
N GLU A 119 -7.92 1.63 0.72
CA GLU A 119 -8.56 0.77 -0.26
C GLU A 119 -9.31 -0.40 0.37
N HIS A 120 -8.86 -0.83 1.55
CA HIS A 120 -9.44 -1.94 2.29
C HIS A 120 -9.42 -1.69 3.79
N ASP A 121 -10.32 -2.37 4.47
CA ASP A 121 -10.24 -2.69 5.90
C ASP A 121 -10.04 -4.20 6.12
N TYR A 122 -9.34 -4.85 5.19
CA TYR A 122 -9.02 -6.27 5.25
C TYR A 122 -8.13 -6.58 6.46
N PRO A 123 -8.22 -7.81 7.01
CA PRO A 123 -7.26 -8.28 8.00
C PRO A 123 -5.82 -8.26 7.42
N TYR A 124 -4.85 -8.02 8.29
CA TYR A 124 -3.42 -8.13 7.96
C TYR A 124 -2.90 -9.48 8.47
N ARG A 125 -2.62 -10.43 7.57
CA ARG A 125 -2.18 -11.78 7.94
C ARG A 125 -0.81 -12.14 7.40
N THR A 126 0.02 -12.69 8.29
CA THR A 126 1.41 -13.07 8.00
C THR A 126 1.51 -14.51 7.47
N ASN A 127 0.68 -14.85 6.48
CA ASN A 127 0.48 -16.22 5.97
C ASN A 127 0.93 -16.37 4.49
N LEU A 128 1.85 -15.52 4.01
CA LEU A 128 2.27 -15.50 2.60
C LEU A 128 2.82 -16.84 2.06
N PHE A 129 3.45 -17.66 2.91
CA PHE A 129 4.01 -18.97 2.51
C PHE A 129 3.43 -20.15 3.29
N THR A 130 2.22 -20.00 3.81
CA THR A 130 1.51 -21.08 4.51
C THR A 130 0.25 -21.48 3.74
N ASP A 131 -0.26 -22.68 3.99
CA ASP A 131 -1.50 -23.18 3.41
C ASP A 131 -2.77 -22.69 4.16
N GLU A 132 -2.62 -21.76 5.11
CA GLU A 132 -3.75 -21.17 5.82
C GLU A 132 -4.62 -20.33 4.87
N VAL A 133 -5.91 -20.64 4.87
CA VAL A 133 -6.90 -20.02 3.98
C VAL A 133 -7.75 -19.03 4.75
N SER A 134 -8.05 -17.90 4.12
CA SER A 134 -9.00 -16.91 4.65
C SER A 134 -10.39 -17.46 4.88
N GLU A 135 -11.02 -17.05 5.99
CA GLU A 135 -12.45 -17.27 6.24
C GLU A 135 -13.33 -16.60 5.18
N ASN A 136 -12.86 -15.49 4.59
CA ASN A 136 -13.61 -14.71 3.59
C ASN A 136 -13.27 -15.10 2.15
N LYS A 137 -12.53 -16.20 1.94
CA LYS A 137 -12.07 -16.60 0.60
C LYS A 137 -13.26 -16.79 -0.35
N GLY A 138 -13.26 -16.01 -1.43
CA GLY A 138 -14.29 -16.04 -2.46
C GLY A 138 -15.64 -15.43 -2.06
N ASP A 139 -15.74 -14.76 -0.91
CA ASP A 139 -16.94 -14.03 -0.52
C ASP A 139 -16.96 -12.65 -1.20
N LEU A 140 -17.67 -12.56 -2.33
CA LEU A 140 -17.79 -11.33 -3.10
C LEU A 140 -18.62 -10.25 -2.40
N VAL A 141 -19.52 -10.62 -1.48
CA VAL A 141 -20.32 -9.63 -0.73
C VAL A 141 -19.43 -8.95 0.29
N TRP A 142 -18.66 -9.75 1.02
CA TRP A 142 -17.65 -9.26 1.95
C TRP A 142 -16.61 -8.41 1.22
N GLU A 143 -16.03 -8.92 0.12
CA GLU A 143 -15.03 -8.20 -0.69
C GLU A 143 -15.50 -6.78 -1.03
N GLN A 144 -16.74 -6.64 -1.53
CA GLN A 144 -17.27 -5.34 -1.95
C GLN A 144 -17.66 -4.42 -0.79
N GLU A 145 -18.08 -4.97 0.36
CA GLU A 145 -18.37 -4.18 1.57
C GLU A 145 -17.09 -3.64 2.22
N HIS A 146 -15.99 -4.37 2.08
CA HIS A 146 -14.69 -4.11 2.70
C HIS A 146 -13.63 -3.54 1.73
N THR A 147 -14.07 -3.15 0.53
CA THR A 147 -13.26 -2.45 -0.48
C THR A 147 -13.82 -1.05 -0.68
N PHE A 148 -12.94 -0.05 -0.81
CA PHE A 148 -13.32 1.34 -0.94
C PHE A 148 -12.56 2.01 -2.09
N SER A 149 -13.21 2.98 -2.74
CA SER A 149 -12.60 3.76 -3.82
C SER A 149 -12.10 5.12 -3.30
N PRO A 150 -10.79 5.29 -2.99
CA PRO A 150 -10.22 6.57 -2.60
C PRO A 150 -9.90 7.43 -3.84
N ILE A 151 -10.84 8.29 -4.23
CA ILE A 151 -10.75 9.04 -5.48
C ILE A 151 -10.17 10.43 -5.26
N LEU A 152 -9.22 10.83 -6.11
CA LEU A 152 -8.59 12.16 -6.05
C LEU A 152 -9.54 13.25 -6.51
N SER A 153 -10.28 13.01 -7.60
CA SER A 153 -11.26 13.96 -8.09
C SER A 153 -12.42 13.27 -8.78
N TRP A 154 -13.63 13.60 -8.32
CA TRP A 154 -14.86 13.17 -8.98
C TRP A 154 -15.22 14.07 -10.17
N ARG A 155 -14.85 15.35 -10.10
CA ARG A 155 -15.20 16.37 -11.12
C ARG A 155 -14.22 16.38 -12.30
N TYR A 156 -12.95 16.11 -12.04
CA TYR A 156 -11.86 16.22 -13.01
C TYR A 156 -11.14 14.87 -13.09
N GLU A 157 -11.67 13.96 -13.91
CA GLU A 157 -11.16 12.57 -13.98
C GLU A 157 -9.67 12.48 -14.30
N TRP A 158 -9.14 13.41 -15.10
CA TRP A 158 -7.73 13.44 -15.46
C TRP A 158 -6.80 13.58 -14.24
N VAL A 159 -7.29 14.10 -13.11
CA VAL A 159 -6.52 14.15 -11.86
C VAL A 159 -6.24 12.73 -11.35
N ASN A 160 -7.17 11.79 -11.53
CA ASN A 160 -6.97 10.39 -11.14
C ASN A 160 -5.92 9.69 -12.02
N TRP A 161 -5.59 10.21 -13.21
CA TRP A 161 -4.52 9.65 -14.05
C TRP A 161 -3.14 9.77 -13.42
N LEU A 162 -2.96 10.71 -12.48
CA LEU A 162 -1.72 10.85 -11.69
C LEU A 162 -1.37 9.59 -10.90
N ILE A 163 -2.39 8.81 -10.55
CA ILE A 163 -2.27 7.53 -9.84
C ILE A 163 -2.78 6.38 -10.71
N LEU A 164 -2.79 6.54 -12.03
CA LEU A 164 -3.29 5.54 -12.97
C LEU A 164 -4.70 5.05 -12.61
N ASN A 165 -5.61 5.96 -12.22
CA ASN A 165 -6.99 5.63 -11.82
C ASN A 165 -7.12 4.58 -10.70
N PHE A 166 -6.05 4.31 -9.96
CA PHE A 166 -6.03 3.22 -9.00
C PHE A 166 -7.06 3.39 -7.87
N GLY A 167 -7.40 4.65 -7.54
CA GLY A 167 -8.46 4.98 -6.59
C GLY A 167 -9.87 4.50 -6.96
N TYR A 168 -10.12 4.02 -8.18
CA TYR A 168 -11.38 3.34 -8.55
C TYR A 168 -11.34 1.86 -8.13
N HIS A 169 -11.04 1.64 -6.86
CA HIS A 169 -10.60 0.33 -6.38
C HIS A 169 -11.71 -0.71 -6.30
N ASN A 170 -12.95 -0.30 -6.00
CA ASN A 170 -14.12 -1.21 -6.10
C ASN A 170 -14.30 -1.75 -7.53
N ALA A 171 -14.04 -0.92 -8.54
CA ALA A 171 -14.10 -1.35 -9.94
C ALA A 171 -12.95 -2.29 -10.30
N HIS A 172 -11.77 -2.03 -9.74
CA HIS A 172 -10.64 -2.94 -9.84
C HIS A 172 -10.97 -4.31 -9.23
N HIS A 173 -11.48 -4.38 -8.01
CA HIS A 173 -11.91 -5.64 -7.36
C HIS A 173 -13.01 -6.36 -8.14
N ALA A 174 -14.00 -5.64 -8.64
CA ALA A 174 -15.07 -6.24 -9.44
C ALA A 174 -14.56 -6.88 -10.74
N LYS A 175 -13.46 -6.36 -11.32
CA LYS A 175 -12.84 -6.92 -12.54
C LYS A 175 -11.34 -6.56 -12.61
N PRO A 176 -10.45 -7.34 -11.95
CA PRO A 176 -9.03 -6.98 -11.79
C PRO A 176 -8.22 -6.95 -13.09
N THR A 177 -8.76 -7.52 -14.16
CA THR A 177 -8.17 -7.53 -15.50
C THR A 177 -8.48 -6.28 -16.33
N THR A 178 -9.31 -5.36 -15.80
CA THR A 178 -9.66 -4.12 -16.48
C THR A 178 -8.45 -3.20 -16.54
N PRO A 179 -8.09 -2.66 -17.71
CA PRO A 179 -6.99 -1.71 -17.79
C PRO A 179 -7.34 -0.43 -17.04
N TRP A 180 -6.31 0.19 -16.47
CA TRP A 180 -6.47 1.33 -15.57
C TRP A 180 -7.26 2.50 -16.17
N PHE A 181 -7.14 2.76 -17.47
CA PHE A 181 -7.83 3.86 -18.15
C PHE A 181 -9.35 3.62 -18.29
N ASP A 182 -9.81 2.37 -18.21
CA ASP A 182 -11.24 2.00 -18.30
C ASP A 182 -11.92 1.89 -16.93
N LEU A 183 -11.16 1.89 -15.83
CA LEU A 183 -11.71 1.80 -14.47
C LEU A 183 -12.80 2.84 -14.15
N PRO A 184 -12.70 4.13 -14.57
CA PRO A 184 -13.77 5.09 -14.32
C PRO A 184 -15.09 4.70 -14.99
N THR A 185 -15.04 4.20 -16.22
CA THR A 185 -16.22 3.74 -16.96
C THR A 185 -16.83 2.51 -16.28
N LEU A 186 -16.00 1.53 -15.93
CA LEU A 186 -16.46 0.34 -15.18
C LEU A 186 -17.07 0.72 -13.83
N HIS A 187 -16.48 1.69 -13.13
CA HIS A 187 -17.01 2.16 -11.84
C HIS A 187 -18.43 2.72 -12.00
N ARG A 188 -18.66 3.57 -13.00
CA ARG A 188 -20.00 4.11 -13.28
C ARG A 188 -21.01 3.00 -13.61
N GLU A 189 -20.61 2.04 -14.43
CA GLU A 189 -21.48 0.91 -14.83
C GLU A 189 -21.89 0.02 -13.65
N ARG A 190 -20.98 -0.20 -12.70
CA ARG A 190 -21.16 -1.17 -11.60
C ARG A 190 -21.64 -0.55 -10.29
N PHE A 191 -21.18 0.66 -9.99
CA PHE A 191 -21.38 1.34 -8.70
C PHE A 191 -22.11 2.68 -8.82
N GLY A 192 -22.35 3.15 -10.05
CA GLY A 192 -23.06 4.40 -10.32
C GLY A 192 -22.19 5.64 -10.08
N GLU A 193 -22.87 6.77 -9.88
CA GLU A 193 -22.22 8.09 -9.78
C GLU A 193 -22.45 8.79 -8.42
N ASN A 194 -22.82 8.03 -7.38
CA ASN A 194 -23.06 8.61 -6.06
C ASN A 194 -21.73 8.96 -5.35
N PRO A 195 -21.42 10.24 -5.10
CA PRO A 195 -20.14 10.61 -4.48
C PRO A 195 -20.06 10.28 -2.97
N ASP A 196 -21.11 9.71 -2.39
CA ASP A 196 -21.14 9.22 -1.00
C ASP A 196 -20.76 7.73 -0.89
N THR A 197 -20.55 7.02 -2.01
CA THR A 197 -20.04 5.63 -2.01
C THR A 197 -18.51 5.56 -2.10
N VAL A 198 -17.84 6.72 -2.16
CA VAL A 198 -16.39 6.82 -2.36
C VAL A 198 -15.74 7.69 -1.28
N ILE A 199 -14.43 7.53 -1.08
CA ILE A 199 -13.67 8.38 -0.16
C ILE A 199 -13.07 9.53 -0.97
N ARG A 200 -13.51 10.77 -0.70
CA ARG A 200 -13.03 11.96 -1.44
C ARG A 200 -11.65 12.40 -0.94
N LEU A 201 -10.91 13.11 -1.79
CA LEU A 201 -9.52 13.53 -1.53
C LEU A 201 -9.30 14.26 -0.20
N TRP A 202 -10.17 15.21 0.17
CA TRP A 202 -9.90 16.06 1.33
C TRP A 202 -9.79 15.27 2.65
N PRO A 203 -10.74 14.38 3.00
CA PRO A 203 -10.57 13.48 4.13
C PRO A 203 -9.30 12.63 4.08
N GLN A 204 -8.93 12.11 2.91
CA GLN A 204 -7.69 11.33 2.74
C GLN A 204 -6.46 12.17 3.12
N LEU A 205 -6.36 13.42 2.64
CA LEU A 205 -5.26 14.33 2.96
C LEU A 205 -5.22 14.68 4.45
N VAL A 206 -6.38 14.95 5.05
CA VAL A 206 -6.48 15.22 6.49
C VAL A 206 -6.00 14.02 7.31
N MET A 207 -6.42 12.80 6.96
CA MET A 207 -5.97 11.58 7.65
C MET A 207 -4.48 11.34 7.46
N TYR A 208 -3.98 11.49 6.23
CA TYR A 208 -2.55 11.32 5.93
C TYR A 208 -1.70 12.29 6.74
N HIS A 209 -2.10 13.55 6.82
CA HIS A 209 -1.42 14.52 7.66
C HIS A 209 -1.55 14.17 9.14
N ARG A 210 -2.77 14.06 9.66
CA ARG A 210 -3.07 13.98 11.10
C ARG A 210 -2.52 12.70 11.73
N TYR A 211 -2.65 11.56 11.05
CA TYR A 211 -2.39 10.26 11.64
C TYR A 211 -1.13 9.55 11.15
N ARG A 212 -0.26 10.20 10.36
CA ARG A 212 0.99 9.60 9.83
C ARG A 212 1.84 8.80 10.83
N ARG A 213 1.85 9.22 12.11
CA ARG A 213 2.58 8.56 13.20
C ARG A 213 1.84 7.37 13.83
N TYR A 214 0.53 7.29 13.67
CA TYR A 214 -0.32 6.28 14.30
C TYR A 214 -0.65 5.12 13.37
N ARG A 215 -0.15 5.14 12.13
CA ARG A 215 -0.48 4.13 11.12
C ARG A 215 0.12 2.77 11.42
N ILE A 216 1.24 2.69 12.15
CA ILE A 216 1.89 1.41 12.43
C ILE A 216 1.01 0.54 13.34
N PHE A 217 0.47 1.10 14.42
CA PHE A 217 -0.32 0.35 15.41
C PHE A 217 -1.81 0.72 15.39
N HIS A 218 -2.22 1.61 14.49
CA HIS A 218 -3.59 2.12 14.37
C HIS A 218 -4.18 2.64 15.70
N ASP A 219 -3.33 3.18 16.59
CA ASP A 219 -3.61 3.46 18.00
C ASP A 219 -3.89 4.94 18.30
N ALA A 220 -4.37 5.70 17.31
CA ALA A 220 -4.66 7.11 17.51
C ALA A 220 -5.79 7.31 18.55
N PRO A 221 -5.61 8.20 19.55
CA PRO A 221 -6.59 8.37 20.61
C PRO A 221 -7.90 8.94 20.08
N GLY A 222 -9.02 8.40 20.57
CA GLY A 222 -10.37 8.87 20.25
C GLY A 222 -10.92 8.34 18.92
N LEU A 223 -10.19 7.46 18.23
CA LEU A 223 -10.74 6.72 17.08
C LEU A 223 -11.45 5.45 17.55
N LYS A 224 -12.50 5.08 16.83
CA LYS A 224 -13.22 3.82 17.03
C LYS A 224 -12.72 2.79 16.03
N ASP A 225 -12.66 1.55 16.47
CA ASP A 225 -12.51 0.42 15.57
C ASP A 225 -13.83 0.23 14.80
N VAL A 226 -13.76 0.29 13.47
CA VAL A 226 -14.91 0.29 12.57
C VAL A 226 -14.57 -0.48 11.31
N SER A 227 -15.60 -1.05 10.67
CA SER A 227 -15.42 -1.91 9.50
C SER A 227 -16.57 -1.72 8.50
N GLY A 228 -16.34 -2.11 7.25
CA GLY A 228 -17.29 -2.04 6.14
C GLY A 228 -17.88 -0.65 5.95
N LYS A 229 -19.21 -0.53 5.98
CA LYS A 229 -19.91 0.75 5.81
C LYS A 229 -19.53 1.81 6.86
N ASP A 230 -19.24 1.41 8.09
CA ASP A 230 -18.85 2.36 9.13
C ASP A 230 -17.40 2.80 8.97
N PHE A 231 -16.53 1.94 8.40
CA PHE A 231 -15.21 2.35 7.95
C PHE A 231 -15.31 3.41 6.85
N LEU A 232 -16.14 3.21 5.82
CA LEU A 232 -16.34 4.22 4.76
C LEU A 232 -16.76 5.58 5.34
N ARG A 233 -17.73 5.59 6.26
CA ARG A 233 -18.19 6.83 6.92
C ARG A 233 -17.11 7.50 7.75
N ALA A 234 -16.33 6.71 8.49
CA ALA A 234 -15.20 7.21 9.27
C ALA A 234 -14.10 7.78 8.36
N ALA A 235 -13.80 7.11 7.24
CA ALA A 235 -12.86 7.57 6.23
C ALA A 235 -13.29 8.91 5.62
N GLN A 236 -14.56 9.03 5.23
CA GLN A 236 -15.15 10.27 4.70
C GLN A 236 -15.14 11.41 5.73
N SER A 237 -15.11 11.10 7.01
CA SER A 237 -15.04 12.07 8.12
C SER A 237 -13.61 12.31 8.63
N ALA A 238 -12.60 11.71 8.00
CA ALA A 238 -11.20 11.75 8.43
C ALA A 238 -10.96 11.24 9.86
N GLN A 239 -11.63 10.14 10.23
CA GLN A 239 -11.61 9.51 11.56
C GLN A 239 -10.99 8.11 11.54
N LEU A 240 -10.02 7.88 10.65
CA LEU A 240 -9.22 6.66 10.59
C LEU A 240 -7.74 6.99 10.50
N THR A 241 -6.89 6.11 11.01
CA THR A 241 -5.43 6.22 10.83
C THR A 241 -5.02 5.98 9.37
N GLY A 242 -5.76 5.13 8.66
CA GLY A 242 -5.45 4.59 7.34
C GLY A 242 -4.44 3.43 7.42
N GLY A 243 -4.52 2.50 6.47
CA GLY A 243 -3.66 1.34 6.28
C GLY A 243 -2.19 1.66 5.98
N ASN A 244 -1.36 0.62 6.08
CA ASN A 244 0.10 0.69 5.95
C ASN A 244 0.62 0.44 4.53
N ALA A 245 -0.26 0.47 3.53
CA ALA A 245 0.08 0.24 2.14
C ALA A 245 0.76 -1.11 1.87
N ALA A 246 0.11 -2.16 2.40
CA ALA A 246 0.57 -3.52 2.32
C ALA A 246 0.60 -4.00 0.86
N SER A 247 -0.35 -3.61 0.03
CA SER A 247 -0.52 -4.10 -1.34
C SER A 247 0.67 -3.74 -2.24
N PHE A 248 1.14 -2.49 -2.20
CA PHE A 248 2.24 -2.05 -3.08
C PHE A 248 3.63 -2.19 -2.49
N LEU A 249 3.79 -1.88 -1.19
CA LEU A 249 5.10 -1.67 -0.60
C LEU A 249 5.66 -2.90 0.10
N THR A 250 4.82 -3.93 0.32
CA THR A 250 5.23 -5.19 0.96
C THR A 250 5.35 -6.33 -0.07
N SER A 251 5.89 -5.99 -1.25
CA SER A 251 6.23 -6.85 -2.38
C SER A 251 6.24 -8.35 -2.15
N PHE A 252 7.02 -8.82 -1.17
CA PHE A 252 7.59 -10.16 -1.21
C PHE A 252 8.07 -10.61 0.15
#